data_AF-A0A2R6HTC6-F1
#
_entry.id   AF-A0A2R6HTC6-F1
#
_cell.length_a   1.000
_cell.length_b   1.000
_cell.length_c   1.000
_cell.angle_alpha   90.00
_cell.angle_beta   90.00
_cell.angle_gamma   90.00
#
_symmetry.space_group_name_H-M   'P 1'
#
loop_
_entity.id
_entity.type
_entity.pdbx_description
1 polymer ?
#
loop_
_entity_poly.entity_id
_entity_poly.type
_entity_poly.pdbx_seq_one_letter_code
_entity_poly.pdbx_strand_id
1 'polypeptide(L)' 'LDELEPYRYHVAYQVADVRAAIEAVRAAGGEMFHDSPVPAELRPWERAFSQPGATPGPPFELLEQVGEEPEPFRIDEE' A
#
# COMPACT_ATOMS: atom_id res chain seq x y z
N LEU A 1 19.30 2.56 -18.66
CA LEU A 1 18.77 2.52 -17.28
C LEU A 1 17.27 2.43 -17.46
N ASP A 2 16.74 1.22 -17.36
CA ASP A 2 15.33 0.93 -17.58
C ASP A 2 14.44 1.84 -16.73
N GLU A 3 13.32 2.21 -17.35
CA GLU A 3 12.22 3.03 -16.85
C GLU A 3 11.85 2.60 -15.42
N LEU A 4 12.31 3.38 -14.44
CA LEU A 4 11.96 3.16 -13.03
C LEU A 4 10.46 3.45 -12.88
N GLU A 5 9.67 2.39 -12.72
CA GLU A 5 8.27 2.47 -12.33
C GLU A 5 8.10 3.52 -11.22
N PRO A 6 7.17 4.49 -11.36
CA PRO A 6 7.07 5.66 -10.48
C PRO A 6 6.70 5.33 -9.02
N TYR A 7 6.55 4.05 -8.69
CA TYR A 7 6.14 3.53 -7.39
C TYR A 7 7.29 2.90 -6.58
N ARG A 8 8.54 2.89 -7.10
CA ARG A 8 9.70 2.30 -6.38
C ARG A 8 10.02 2.94 -5.03
N TYR A 9 9.52 4.14 -4.78
CA TYR A 9 9.66 4.83 -3.50
C TYR A 9 8.30 5.37 -3.06
N HIS A 10 7.72 4.75 -2.04
CA HIS A 10 6.47 5.17 -1.42
C HIS A 10 6.56 4.95 0.10
N VAL A 11 5.64 5.57 0.84
CA VAL A 11 5.46 5.29 2.27
C VAL A 11 4.24 4.40 2.43
N ALA A 12 4.43 3.23 3.02
CA ALA A 12 3.33 2.32 3.30
C ALA A 12 2.76 2.56 4.71
N TYR A 13 1.45 2.75 4.80
CA TYR A 13 0.70 2.93 6.04
C TYR A 13 -0.24 1.75 6.25
N GLN A 14 -0.07 1.06 7.37
CA GLN A 14 -1.04 0.07 7.81
C GLN A 14 -2.31 0.76 8.32
N VAL A 15 -3.46 0.27 7.87
CA VAL A 15 -4.80 0.74 8.23
C VAL A 15 -5.69 -0.45 8.62
N ALA A 16 -6.76 -0.17 9.34
CA ALA A 16 -7.70 -1.19 9.78
C ALA A 16 -8.69 -1.65 8.68
N ASP A 17 -8.97 -0.77 7.71
CA ASP A 17 -9.86 -1.02 6.57
C ASP A 17 -9.38 -0.16 5.39
N VAL A 18 -8.80 -0.78 4.36
CA VAL A 18 -8.26 -0.09 3.18
C VAL A 18 -9.38 0.57 2.39
N ARG A 19 -10.56 -0.04 2.29
CA ARG A 19 -11.69 0.53 1.56
C ARG A 19 -12.16 1.82 2.22
N ALA A 20 -12.32 1.82 3.53
CA ALA A 20 -12.66 3.03 4.28
C ALA A 20 -11.57 4.10 4.17
N ALA A 21 -10.29 3.71 4.19
CA ALA A 21 -9.17 4.63 4.04
C ALA A 21 -9.11 5.28 2.64
N ILE A 22 -9.39 4.53 1.57
CA ILE A 22 -9.53 5.06 0.20
C ILE A 22 -10.60 6.15 0.15
N GLU A 23 -11.79 5.88 0.71
CA GLU A 23 -12.90 6.83 0.73
C GLU A 23 -12.56 8.07 1.57
N ALA A 24 -11.84 7.91 2.68
CA ALA A 24 -11.38 9.03 3.49
C ALA A 24 -10.38 9.92 2.74
N VAL A 25 -9.45 9.34 1.97
CA VAL A 25 -8.51 10.10 1.12
C VAL A 25 -9.27 10.90 0.06
N ARG A 26 -10.20 10.24 -0.64
CA ARG A 26 -11.03 10.91 -1.67
C ARG A 26 -11.87 12.05 -1.07
N ALA A 27 -12.47 11.83 0.10
CA ALA A 27 -13.24 12.85 0.80
C ALA A 27 -12.39 14.05 1.23
N ALA A 28 -11.09 13.83 1.49
CA ALA A 28 -10.11 14.88 1.76
C ALA A 28 -9.57 15.57 0.48
N GLY A 29 -10.04 15.16 -0.70
CA GLY A 29 -9.61 15.70 -2.00
C GLY A 29 -8.34 15.05 -2.57
N GLY A 30 -7.88 13.94 -1.99
CA GLY A 30 -6.76 13.17 -2.52
C GLY A 30 -7.18 12.26 -3.68
N GLU A 31 -6.21 11.96 -4.56
CA GLU A 31 -6.41 11.05 -5.69
C GLU A 31 -5.76 9.69 -5.44
N MET A 32 -6.47 8.64 -5.84
CA MET A 32 -6.02 7.25 -5.71
C MET A 32 -5.71 6.67 -7.08
N PHE A 33 -4.61 5.94 -7.20
CA PHE A 33 -4.29 5.16 -8.40
C PHE A 33 -5.16 3.90 -8.49
N HIS A 34 -5.44 3.29 -7.33
CA HIS A 34 -6.35 2.15 -7.22
C HIS A 34 -7.73 2.61 -6.72
N ASP A 35 -8.76 2.36 -7.52
CA ASP A 35 -10.13 2.75 -7.15
C ASP A 35 -10.78 1.85 -6.09
N SER A 36 -10.21 0.66 -5.88
CA SER A 36 -10.60 -0.34 -4.91
C SER A 36 -9.36 -1.06 -4.35
N PRO A 37 -9.43 -1.69 -3.17
CA PRO A 37 -8.34 -2.52 -2.68
C PRO A 37 -7.96 -3.60 -3.70
N VAL A 38 -6.65 -3.88 -3.82
CA VAL A 38 -6.11 -4.97 -4.62
C VAL A 38 -5.24 -5.88 -3.74
N PRO A 39 -5.11 -7.18 -4.06
CA PRO A 39 -4.22 -8.06 -3.30
C PRO A 39 -2.76 -7.58 -3.31
N ALA A 40 -2.08 -7.67 -2.16
CA ALA A 40 -0.64 -7.52 -2.06
C ALA A 40 0.08 -8.81 -2.50
N GLU A 41 1.27 -8.68 -3.08
CA GLU A 41 1.99 -9.82 -3.69
C GLU A 41 2.68 -10.74 -2.69
N LEU A 42 3.09 -10.23 -1.52
CA LEU A 42 4.02 -10.93 -0.62
C LEU A 42 3.41 -11.34 0.74
N ARG A 43 2.18 -10.95 1.04
CA ARG A 43 1.49 -11.19 2.32
C ARG A 43 -0.03 -11.25 2.10
N PRO A 44 -0.81 -11.86 3.01
CA PRO A 44 -2.28 -11.91 2.91
C PRO A 44 -2.91 -10.56 3.28
N TRP A 45 -2.58 -9.54 2.49
CA TRP A 45 -2.90 -8.15 2.74
C TRP A 45 -3.61 -7.59 1.50
N GLU A 46 -4.52 -6.65 1.72
CA GLU A 46 -5.08 -5.79 0.68
C GLU A 46 -4.37 -4.44 0.68
N ARG A 47 -4.26 -3.82 -0.49
CA ARG A 47 -3.53 -2.58 -0.68
C ARG A 47 -4.17 -1.60 -1.66
N ALA A 48 -3.80 -0.32 -1.56
CA ALA A 48 -4.10 0.70 -2.56
C ALA A 48 -3.04 1.80 -2.58
N PHE A 49 -2.66 2.28 -3.76
CA PHE A 49 -1.72 3.39 -3.90
C PHE A 49 -2.43 4.72 -4.15
N SER A 50 -1.87 5.80 -3.63
CA SER A 50 -2.18 7.16 -4.06
C SER A 50 -1.69 7.39 -5.50
N GLN A 51 -2.36 8.26 -6.25
CA GLN A 51 -1.90 8.69 -7.57
C GLN A 51 -0.54 9.40 -7.47
N PRO A 52 0.49 9.00 -8.25
CA PRO A 52 1.76 9.72 -8.26
C PRO A 52 1.60 11.19 -8.62
N GLY A 53 2.18 12.06 -7.79
CA GLY A 53 2.10 13.53 -7.95
C GLY A 53 0.84 14.18 -7.37
N ALA A 54 -0.13 13.41 -6.87
CA ALA A 54 -1.33 13.95 -6.21
C ALA A 54 -1.09 14.38 -4.75
N THR A 55 0.06 14.00 -4.17
CA THR A 55 0.45 14.36 -2.80
C THR A 55 1.75 15.17 -2.80
N PRO A 56 1.90 16.11 -1.85
CA PRO A 56 3.19 16.76 -1.63
C PRO A 56 4.16 15.75 -0.98
N GLY A 57 4.94 15.05 -1.80
CA GLY A 57 5.91 14.06 -1.34
C GLY A 57 5.92 12.80 -2.20
N PRO A 58 6.53 11.70 -1.70
CA PRO A 58 6.39 10.41 -2.36
C PRO A 58 4.93 9.95 -2.32
N PRO A 59 4.48 9.12 -3.28
CA PRO A 59 3.22 8.40 -3.19
C PRO A 59 3.15 7.60 -1.88
N PHE A 60 1.94 7.31 -1.42
CA PHE A 60 1.71 6.41 -0.31
C PHE A 60 0.96 5.15 -0.73
N GLU A 61 1.17 4.09 0.04
CA GLU A 61 0.42 2.84 -0.03
C GLU A 61 -0.40 2.70 1.25
N LEU A 62 -1.67 2.33 1.13
CA LEU A 62 -2.53 1.91 2.23
C LEU A 62 -2.55 0.40 2.27
N LEU A 63 -2.43 -0.17 3.46
CA LEU A 63 -2.28 -1.61 3.67
C LEU A 63 -3.20 -2.13 4.78
N GLU A 64 -4.00 -3.14 4.48
CA GLU A 64 -4.84 -3.84 5.45
C GLU A 64 -4.45 -5.31 5.47
N GLN A 65 -4.28 -5.86 6.67
CA GLN A 65 -4.07 -7.29 6.85
C GLN A 65 -5.43 -8.00 6.82
N VAL A 66 -5.65 -8.87 5.83
CA VAL A 66 -6.92 -9.61 5.65
C VAL A 66 -6.81 -11.10 5.99
N GLY A 67 -5.63 -11.57 6.36
CA GLY A 67 -5.38 -12.95 6.79
C GLY A 67 -4.26 -13.05 7.82
N GLU A 68 -3.99 -14.26 8.29
CA GLU A 68 -2.92 -14.52 9.26
C GLU A 68 -1.54 -14.29 8.63
N GLU A 69 -0.67 -13.53 9.28
CA GLU A 69 0.70 -13.40 8.80
C GLU A 69 1.42 -14.77 8.89
N PRO A 70 2.18 -15.16 7.86
CA PRO A 70 3.01 -16.34 7.97
C PRO A 70 4.09 -16.09 9.03
N GLU A 71 4.44 -17.15 9.77
CA GLU A 71 5.54 -17.14 10.73
C GLU A 71 6.79 -16.48 10.12
N PRO A 72 7.44 -15.55 10.83
CA PRO A 72 8.66 -14.95 10.33
C PRO A 72 9.71 -16.03 10.08
N PHE A 73 10.36 -15.99 8.92
CA PHE A 73 11.48 -16.89 8.67
C PHE A 73 12.58 -16.55 9.67
N ARG A 74 13.02 -17.53 10.44
CA ARG A 74 14.22 -17.44 11.27
C ARG A 74 15.36 -18.09 10.50
N ILE A 75 16.49 -17.41 10.44
CA ILE A 75 17.75 -18.04 10.03
C ILE A 75 18.33 -18.56 11.34
N ASP A 76 18.35 -19.87 11.52
CA ASP A 76 19.02 -20.47 12.69
C ASP A 76 20.52 -20.16 12.57
N GLU A 77 21.07 -19.50 13.58
CA GLU A 77 22.52 -19.28 13.68
C GLU A 77 23.17 -20.61 14.11
N GLU A 78 23.81 -21.32 13.18
CA GLU A 78 24.69 -22.47 13.46
C GLU A 78 26.03 -22.06 14.09
#